data_AF-A0A8D0YBK2-F1
#
_entry.id   AF-A0A8D0YBK2-F1
#
_cell.length_a   1.000
_cell.length_b   1.000
_cell.length_c   1.000
_cell.angle_alpha   90.00
_cell.angle_beta   90.00
_cell.angle_gamma   90.00
#
_symmetry.space_group_name_H-M   'P 1'
#
loop_
_entity.id
_entity.type
_entity.pdbx_description
1 polymer ?
#
loop_
_entity_poly.entity_id
_entity_poly.type
_entity_poly.pdbx_seq_one_letter_code
_entity_poly.pdbx_strand_id
1 'polypeptide(L)'
;MTTYLEFIQQNEERDGVRFSWNVWPSSRLEATRMVVPVAALFTPLKERPDLPPIQYEPVLCSRTTCRAVLNPLCQVDYRAKLWACNFCYQRNQVRKPPL
;
A
#
# COMPACT_ATOMS: atom_id res chain seq x y z
N MET A 1 -9.01 -14.84 -16.33
CA MET A 1 -9.48 -13.45 -16.17
C MET A 1 -10.11 -13.38 -14.81
N THR A 2 -9.60 -12.55 -13.90
CA THR A 2 -10.21 -12.34 -12.59
C THR A 2 -11.44 -11.47 -12.75
N THR A 3 -12.58 -11.89 -12.24
CA THR A 3 -13.81 -11.11 -12.24
C THR A 3 -13.74 -9.98 -11.21
N TYR A 4 -14.59 -8.96 -11.35
CA TYR A 4 -14.68 -7.90 -10.32
C TYR A 4 -15.08 -8.44 -8.95
N LEU A 5 -15.91 -9.49 -8.90
CA LEU A 5 -16.32 -10.12 -7.64
C LEU A 5 -15.14 -10.81 -6.95
N GLU A 6 -14.37 -11.60 -7.71
CA GLU A 6 -13.15 -12.24 -7.20
C GLU A 6 -12.12 -11.20 -6.75
N PHE A 7 -11.95 -10.10 -7.50
CA PHE A 7 -11.05 -9.02 -7.10
C PHE A 7 -11.45 -8.43 -5.74
N ILE A 8 -12.74 -8.13 -5.52
CA ILE A 8 -13.21 -7.57 -4.25
C ILE A 8 -12.96 -8.55 -3.09
N GLN A 9 -13.31 -9.82 -3.27
CA GLN A 9 -13.13 -10.85 -2.25
C GLN A 9 -11.65 -11.02 -1.87
N GLN A 10 -10.77 -11.12 -2.87
CA GLN A 10 -9.34 -11.31 -2.64
C GLN A 10 -8.69 -10.12 -1.91
N ASN A 11 -9.10 -8.88 -2.21
CA ASN A 11 -8.57 -7.70 -1.50
C ASN A 11 -9.11 -7.60 -0.07
N GLU A 12 -10.37 -7.99 0.17
CA GLU A 12 -10.96 -8.01 1.51
C GLU A 12 -10.35 -9.12 2.39
N GLU A 13 -10.06 -10.28 1.81
CA GLU A 13 -9.35 -11.37 2.49
C GLU A 13 -7.90 -11.01 2.77
N ARG A 14 -7.20 -10.42 1.79
CA ARG A 14 -5.77 -10.11 1.92
C ARG A 14 -5.54 -8.88 2.81
N ASP A 15 -6.09 -7.74 2.46
CA ASP A 15 -5.73 -6.46 3.06
C ASP A 15 -6.76 -5.98 4.08
N GLY A 16 -7.85 -6.73 4.30
CA GLY A 16 -8.91 -6.35 5.22
C GLY A 16 -9.65 -5.08 4.78
N VAL A 17 -9.66 -4.80 3.47
CA VAL A 17 -10.19 -3.54 2.91
C VAL A 17 -11.26 -3.79 1.84
N ARG A 18 -12.33 -3.00 1.90
CA ARG A 18 -13.36 -2.96 0.85
C ARG A 18 -13.76 -1.54 0.54
N PHE A 19 -13.59 -1.14 -0.73
CA PHE A 19 -13.92 0.20 -1.20
C PHE A 19 -15.34 0.29 -1.76
N SER A 20 -15.93 1.48 -1.66
CA SER A 20 -17.12 1.85 -2.45
C SER A 20 -16.81 1.87 -3.95
N TRP A 21 -15.58 2.24 -4.32
CA TRP A 21 -15.10 2.31 -5.71
C TRP A 21 -13.66 1.76 -5.81
N ASN A 22 -13.48 0.70 -6.62
CA ASN A 22 -12.16 0.09 -6.89
C ASN A 22 -11.42 0.72 -8.09
N VAL A 23 -12.06 1.67 -8.77
CA VAL A 23 -11.47 2.52 -9.80
C VAL A 23 -11.81 3.95 -9.46
N TRP A 24 -10.81 4.81 -9.37
CA TRP A 24 -10.97 6.19 -8.89
C TRP A 24 -11.10 7.17 -10.05
N PRO A 25 -11.81 8.31 -9.84
CA PRO A 25 -11.86 9.38 -10.83
C PRO A 25 -10.46 9.96 -11.05
N SER A 26 -10.11 10.21 -12.31
CA SER A 26 -8.80 10.76 -12.66
C SER A 26 -8.81 12.29 -12.73
N SER A 27 -10.00 12.90 -12.71
CA SER A 27 -10.20 14.34 -12.79
C SER A 27 -10.99 14.89 -11.59
N ARG A 28 -10.74 16.16 -11.26
CA ARG A 28 -11.48 16.87 -10.21
C ARG A 28 -12.98 16.95 -10.50
N LEU A 29 -13.35 17.11 -11.77
CA LEU A 29 -14.75 17.22 -12.19
C LEU A 29 -15.51 15.89 -11.96
N GLU A 30 -14.91 14.77 -12.35
CA GLU A 30 -15.48 13.44 -12.09
C GLU A 30 -15.60 13.18 -10.60
N ALA A 31 -14.56 13.52 -9.82
CA ALA A 31 -14.57 13.36 -8.36
C ALA A 31 -15.73 14.12 -7.70
N THR A 32 -16.00 15.36 -8.11
CA THR A 32 -17.12 16.15 -7.56
C THR A 32 -18.51 15.62 -7.93
N ARG A 33 -18.60 14.80 -8.99
CA ARG A 33 -19.87 14.23 -9.47
C ARG A 33 -20.17 12.86 -8.87
N MET A 34 -19.24 12.29 -8.09
CA MET A 34 -19.46 11.02 -7.42
C MET A 34 -20.52 11.16 -6.33
N VAL A 35 -21.67 10.49 -6.51
CA VAL A 35 -22.77 10.51 -5.53
C VAL A 35 -22.38 9.78 -4.24
N VAL A 36 -21.69 8.65 -4.39
CA VAL A 36 -21.10 7.92 -3.25
C VAL A 36 -19.61 8.27 -3.18
N PRO A 37 -19.08 8.74 -2.04
CA PRO A 37 -17.68 9.10 -1.92
C PRO A 37 -16.77 7.88 -2.07
N VAL A 38 -15.50 8.12 -2.43
CA VAL A 38 -14.44 7.12 -2.29
C VAL A 38 -14.22 6.89 -0.79
N ALA A 39 -14.64 5.73 -0.31
CA ALA A 39 -14.57 5.35 1.09
C ALA A 39 -14.16 3.88 1.19
N ALA A 40 -13.62 3.49 2.33
CA ALA A 40 -13.20 2.12 2.62
C ALA A 40 -13.73 1.65 3.96
N LEU A 41 -14.19 0.40 4.00
CA LEU A 41 -14.29 -0.37 5.23
C LEU A 41 -12.94 -1.03 5.45
N PHE A 42 -12.31 -0.75 6.59
CA PHE A 42 -10.97 -1.23 6.92
C PHE A 42 -10.99 -2.01 8.23
N THR A 43 -10.45 -3.22 8.21
CA THR A 43 -10.29 -4.11 9.37
C THR A 43 -8.79 -4.24 9.66
N PRO A 44 -8.21 -3.40 10.53
CA PRO A 44 -6.76 -3.34 10.72
C PRO A 44 -6.13 -4.64 11.20
N LEU A 45 -6.87 -5.40 12.02
CA LEU A 45 -6.45 -6.67 12.59
C LEU A 45 -7.22 -7.85 11.97
N LYS A 46 -7.44 -7.81 10.65
CA LYS A 46 -7.99 -8.96 9.92
C LYS A 46 -7.07 -10.17 10.15
N GLU A 47 -7.66 -11.27 10.61
CA GLU A 47 -6.88 -12.49 10.88
C GLU A 47 -6.24 -13.02 9.60
N ARG A 48 -4.92 -13.23 9.65
CA ARG A 48 -4.09 -13.75 8.55
C ARG A 48 -3.14 -14.83 9.08
N PRO A 49 -3.66 -16.05 9.34
CA PRO A 49 -2.84 -17.14 9.87
C PRO A 49 -1.74 -17.59 8.89
N ASP A 50 -1.84 -17.21 7.62
CA ASP A 50 -0.89 -17.51 6.56
C ASP A 50 0.34 -16.59 6.54
N LEU A 51 0.34 -15.48 7.30
CA LEU A 51 1.45 -14.53 7.37
C LEU A 51 2.26 -14.69 8.66
N PRO A 52 3.59 -14.87 8.59
CA PRO A 52 4.43 -14.90 9.78
C PRO A 52 4.60 -13.48 10.36
N PRO A 53 4.75 -13.35 11.69
CA PRO A 53 5.14 -12.08 12.29
C PRO A 53 6.55 -11.70 11.87
N ILE A 54 6.74 -10.44 11.49
CA ILE A 54 8.02 -9.90 11.05
C ILE A 54 8.79 -9.36 12.27
N GLN A 55 9.99 -9.90 12.50
CA GLN A 55 10.80 -9.64 13.71
C GLN A 55 11.88 -8.56 13.49
N TYR A 56 11.57 -7.52 12.69
CA TYR A 56 12.48 -6.40 12.51
C TYR A 56 11.69 -5.08 12.46
N GLU A 57 12.38 -3.98 12.79
CA GLU A 57 11.81 -2.63 12.73
C GLU A 57 11.43 -2.23 11.30
N PRO A 58 10.25 -1.61 11.07
CA PRO A 58 9.81 -1.23 9.75
C PRO A 58 10.81 -0.27 9.08
N VAL A 59 11.13 -0.55 7.82
CA VAL A 59 12.04 0.30 7.03
C VAL A 59 11.26 1.54 6.59
N LEU A 60 11.65 2.71 7.11
CA LEU A 60 10.95 3.98 6.85
C LEU A 60 11.64 4.82 5.78
N CYS A 61 10.84 5.55 5.01
CA CYS A 61 11.34 6.62 4.13
C CYS A 61 12.10 7.67 4.95
N SER A 62 13.29 8.04 4.48
CA SER A 62 14.20 8.98 5.15
C SER A 62 13.72 10.43 5.16
N ARG A 63 12.82 10.81 4.24
CA ARG A 63 12.19 12.14 4.21
C ARG A 63 11.30 12.33 5.44
N THR A 64 11.61 13.34 6.25
CA THR A 64 10.93 13.67 7.52
C THR A 64 9.44 13.91 7.38
N THR A 65 9.00 14.55 6.29
CA THR A 65 7.58 14.82 6.00
C THR A 65 6.84 13.62 5.41
N CYS A 66 7.53 12.52 5.10
CA CYS A 66 6.91 11.34 4.49
C CYS A 66 6.84 10.16 5.45
N ARG A 67 8.00 9.64 5.91
CA ARG A 67 8.10 8.51 6.86
C ARG A 67 7.27 7.26 6.52
N ALA A 68 6.81 7.10 5.28
CA ALA A 68 6.07 5.93 4.83
C ALA A 68 6.91 4.65 4.96
N VAL A 69 6.26 3.54 5.25
CA VAL A 69 6.87 2.21 5.36
C VAL A 69 7.18 1.66 3.97
N LEU A 70 8.34 1.03 3.81
CA LEU A 70 8.70 0.27 2.60
C LEU A 70 7.62 -0.78 2.33
N ASN A 71 7.06 -0.77 1.13
CA ASN A 71 5.96 -1.64 0.71
C ASN A 71 6.16 -2.09 -0.75
N PRO A 72 5.41 -3.10 -1.23
CA PRO A 72 5.61 -3.68 -2.56
C PRO A 72 5.44 -2.72 -3.76
N LEU A 73 4.86 -1.53 -3.56
CA LEU A 73 4.72 -0.52 -4.61
C LEU A 73 5.99 0.33 -4.81
N CYS A 74 6.98 0.21 -3.92
CA CYS A 74 8.26 0.92 -4.04
C CYS A 74 9.14 0.27 -5.12
N GLN A 75 9.77 1.11 -5.95
CA GLN A 75 10.76 0.63 -6.92
C GLN A 75 12.10 0.35 -6.22
N VAL A 76 12.68 -0.83 -6.45
CA VAL A 76 13.92 -1.28 -5.79
C VAL A 76 15.04 -1.45 -6.81
N ASP A 77 16.19 -0.84 -6.54
CA ASP A 77 17.45 -1.07 -7.25
C ASP A 77 18.36 -1.91 -6.37
N TYR A 78 18.42 -3.22 -6.67
CA TYR A 78 19.23 -4.18 -5.93
C TYR A 78 20.74 -4.00 -6.15
N ARG A 79 21.15 -3.45 -7.30
CA ARG A 79 22.57 -3.22 -7.62
C ARG A 79 23.11 -2.05 -6.80
N ALA A 80 22.38 -0.93 -6.79
CA ALA A 80 22.74 0.25 -6.01
C ALA A 80 22.34 0.13 -4.53
N LYS A 81 21.56 -0.90 -4.15
CA LYS A 81 20.99 -1.09 -2.81
C LYS A 81 20.14 0.11 -2.37
N LEU A 82 19.30 0.58 -3.29
CA LEU A 82 18.40 1.71 -3.10
C LEU A 82 16.94 1.29 -3.30
N TRP A 83 16.01 2.05 -2.72
CA TRP A 83 14.59 1.99 -3.03
C TRP A 83 13.99 3.38 -3.14
N ALA A 84 13.02 3.57 -4.03
CA ALA A 84 12.30 4.82 -4.23
C ALA A 84 10.90 4.72 -3.60
N CYS A 85 10.59 5.65 -2.69
CA CYS A 85 9.30 5.71 -2.02
C CYS A 85 8.17 6.06 -3.02
N ASN A 86 7.10 5.25 -3.05
CA ASN A 86 5.97 5.43 -3.96
C ASN A 86 5.06 6.63 -3.61
N PHE A 87 5.23 7.24 -2.44
CA PHE A 87 4.48 8.43 -2.04
C PHE A 87 5.18 9.75 -2.43
N CYS A 88 6.48 9.85 -2.17
CA CYS A 88 7.22 11.11 -2.27
C CYS A 88 8.43 11.08 -3.20
N TYR A 89 8.70 9.93 -3.83
CA TYR A 89 9.79 9.68 -4.77
C TYR A 89 11.21 9.88 -4.21
N GLN A 90 11.35 9.97 -2.88
CA GLN A 90 12.65 9.98 -2.21
C GLN A 90 13.38 8.65 -2.48
N ARG A 91 14.65 8.73 -2.89
CA ARG A 91 15.55 7.58 -2.93
C ARG A 91 16.14 7.35 -1.54
N ASN A 92 16.05 6.12 -1.07
CA ASN A 92 16.46 5.68 0.25
C ASN A 92 17.45 4.53 0.13
N GLN A 93 18.45 4.47 1.01
CA GLN A 93 19.35 3.33 1.09
C GLN A 93 18.66 2.16 1.78
N VAL A 94 18.86 0.94 1.27
CA VAL A 94 18.46 -0.28 1.96
C VAL A 94 19.33 -0.40 3.21
N ARG A 95 18.76 -0.08 4.37
CA ARG A 95 19.41 -0.32 5.66
C ARG A 95 19.36 -1.82 5.91
N LYS A 96 20.51 -2.44 6.20
CA LYS A 96 20.49 -3.77 6.80
C LYS A 96 19.81 -3.64 8.17
N PRO A 97 18.85 -4.50 8.54
CA PRO A 97 18.43 -4.60 9.92
C PRO A 97 19.70 -4.85 10.78
N PRO A 98 19.85 -4.18 11.94
CA PRO A 98 20.79 -4.68 12.93
C PRO A 98 20.36 -6.12 13.26
N LEU A 99 21.30 -7.06 13.16
CA LEU A 99 21.11 -8.43 13.65
C LEU A 99 20.75 -8.42 15.12
#